data_AF-A0A958FGB6-F1
#
_entry.id   AF-A0A958FGB6-F1
#
_cell.length_a   1.000
_cell.length_b   1.000
_cell.length_c   1.000
_cell.angle_alpha   90.00
_cell.angle_beta   90.00
_cell.angle_gamma   90.00
#
_symmetry.space_group_name_H-M   'P 1'
#
loop_
_entity.id
_entity.type
_entity.pdbx_description
1 polymer ?
#
loop_
_entity_poly.entity_id
_entity_poly.type
_entity_poly.pdbx_seq_one_letter_code
_entity_poly.pdbx_strand_id
1 'polypeptide(L)'
;MDDQHGNTNRTLDVMHSAPTIFIAGILILLMLLTGCAQQARSGKAGSTVLFNSFESARDTTNWYWTGTHSFSSDVPPGGGGQALEVSGGNIFPIGTFITQPLRYGGYFTLQCWGKIRGNGGYVELATISDHEVSDAIQAEIIEPQWQFVRASDTLYCPPNKSLMLTLQAGMVRDGQILVDLIEIKKIASAGNPPPERRRLSKK
;
A
#
# COMPACT_ATOMS: atom_id res chain seq x y z
N MET A 1 -98.55 -19.71 4.40
CA MET A 1 -97.98 -19.39 3.07
C MET A 1 -96.50 -19.17 3.27
N ASP A 2 -95.77 -20.15 3.77
CA ASP A 2 -95.49 -21.47 3.18
C ASP A 2 -94.47 -21.40 2.04
N ASP A 3 -93.59 -22.39 2.13
CA ASP A 3 -92.71 -22.99 1.13
C ASP A 3 -91.33 -22.34 0.93
N GLN A 4 -90.24 -22.93 1.44
CA GLN A 4 -89.60 -24.22 1.14
C GLN A 4 -88.89 -24.28 -0.22
N HIS A 5 -87.74 -25.00 -0.18
CA HIS A 5 -86.84 -25.43 -1.25
C HIS A 5 -85.70 -24.43 -1.56
N GLY A 6 -84.45 -24.84 -1.69
CA GLY A 6 -83.91 -26.19 -1.83
C GLY A 6 -82.38 -26.19 -1.76
N ASN A 7 -81.91 -27.36 -1.35
CA ASN A 7 -80.55 -27.85 -1.21
C ASN A 7 -79.78 -27.84 -2.55
N THR A 8 -78.50 -27.45 -2.57
CA THR A 8 -77.52 -28.04 -3.51
C THR A 8 -76.11 -27.99 -2.91
N ASN A 9 -75.67 -29.15 -2.45
CA ASN A 9 -74.27 -29.48 -2.21
C ASN A 9 -73.44 -29.30 -3.49
N ARG A 10 -72.34 -28.53 -3.39
CA ARG A 10 -71.20 -28.63 -4.32
C ARG A 10 -69.93 -28.87 -3.53
N THR A 11 -69.54 -30.13 -3.51
CA THR A 11 -68.22 -30.65 -3.17
C THR A 11 -67.21 -30.04 -4.15
N LEU A 12 -66.24 -29.29 -3.62
CA LEU A 12 -65.04 -28.87 -4.37
C LEU A 12 -63.85 -29.61 -3.76
N ASP A 13 -63.52 -30.75 -4.35
CA ASP A 13 -62.22 -31.40 -4.21
C ASP A 13 -61.17 -30.49 -4.88
N VAL A 14 -60.38 -29.78 -4.08
CA VAL A 14 -59.18 -29.10 -4.56
C VAL A 14 -57.99 -30.00 -4.30
N MET A 15 -57.46 -30.51 -5.42
CA MET A 15 -56.29 -31.37 -5.52
C MET A 15 -55.07 -30.87 -4.73
N HIS A 16 -54.61 -31.69 -3.80
CA HIS A 16 -53.27 -31.64 -3.26
C HIS A 16 -52.26 -32.26 -4.24
N SER A 17 -51.55 -31.44 -5.01
CA SER A 17 -50.22 -31.73 -5.58
C SER A 17 -49.71 -30.40 -6.16
N ALA A 18 -48.59 -29.80 -5.78
CA ALA A 18 -47.32 -30.38 -5.38
C ALA A 18 -46.46 -29.30 -4.69
N PRO A 19 -45.79 -29.58 -3.55
CA PRO A 19 -44.82 -28.67 -2.96
C PRO A 19 -43.36 -29.11 -3.18
N THR A 20 -43.06 -29.99 -4.14
CA THR A 20 -41.69 -30.54 -4.31
C THR A 20 -40.84 -29.84 -5.36
N ILE A 21 -41.43 -29.12 -6.32
CA ILE A 21 -40.65 -28.46 -7.40
C ILE A 21 -40.01 -27.14 -6.94
N PHE A 22 -40.61 -26.44 -5.97
CA PHE A 22 -40.08 -25.16 -5.48
C PHE A 22 -38.81 -25.29 -4.62
N ILE A 23 -38.64 -26.40 -3.90
CA ILE A 23 -37.48 -26.60 -3.00
C ILE A 23 -36.18 -26.87 -3.80
N ALA A 24 -36.28 -27.59 -4.93
CA ALA A 24 -35.13 -27.87 -5.79
C ALA A 24 -34.56 -26.61 -6.46
N GLY A 25 -35.41 -25.66 -6.85
CA GLY A 25 -34.97 -24.39 -7.45
C GLY A 25 -34.19 -23.49 -6.48
N ILE A 26 -34.59 -23.45 -5.20
CA ILE A 26 -33.92 -22.64 -4.17
C ILE A 26 -32.52 -23.20 -3.84
N LEU A 27 -32.37 -24.53 -3.83
CA LEU A 27 -31.08 -25.20 -3.58
C LEU A 27 -30.07 -24.97 -4.72
N ILE A 28 -30.51 -24.97 -5.98
CA ILE A 28 -29.64 -24.69 -7.13
C ILE A 28 -29.20 -23.21 -7.15
N LEU A 29 -30.08 -22.29 -6.76
CA LEU A 29 -29.75 -20.86 -6.64
C LEU A 29 -28.73 -20.59 -5.52
N LEU A 30 -28.80 -21.32 -4.40
CA LEU A 30 -27.84 -21.22 -3.30
C LEU A 30 -26.44 -21.77 -3.65
N MET A 31 -26.34 -22.78 -4.51
CA MET A 31 -25.03 -23.29 -4.98
C MET A 31 -24.36 -22.37 -6.02
N LEU A 32 -25.11 -21.51 -6.70
CA LEU A 32 -24.54 -20.48 -7.58
C LEU A 32 -24.04 -19.25 -6.80
N LEU A 33 -24.44 -19.10 -5.53
CA LEU A 33 -24.03 -18.01 -4.64
C LEU A 33 -22.81 -18.34 -3.77
N THR A 34 -22.27 -19.56 -3.82
CA THR A 34 -20.89 -19.83 -3.35
C THR A 34 -19.91 -19.26 -4.37
N GLY A 35 -19.95 -17.93 -4.50
CA GLY A 35 -18.97 -17.15 -5.24
C GLY A 35 -17.59 -17.50 -4.71
N CYS A 36 -16.66 -17.69 -5.65
CA CYS A 36 -15.25 -17.90 -5.41
C CYS A 36 -14.79 -17.08 -4.20
N ALA A 37 -14.56 -17.76 -3.08
CA ALA A 37 -13.78 -17.18 -2.00
C ALA A 37 -12.40 -16.92 -2.60
N GLN A 38 -12.18 -15.67 -3.01
CA GLN A 38 -10.96 -15.26 -3.68
C GLN A 38 -9.85 -15.39 -2.64
N GLN A 39 -9.23 -16.57 -2.63
CA GLN A 39 -8.25 -16.98 -1.66
C GLN A 39 -7.20 -15.88 -1.61
N ALA A 40 -7.16 -15.20 -0.46
CA ALA A 40 -6.38 -14.02 -0.25
C ALA A 40 -4.89 -14.35 -0.51
N ARG A 41 -4.41 -14.09 -1.72
CA ARG A 41 -2.99 -14.29 -2.07
C ARG A 41 -2.19 -13.23 -1.33
N SER A 42 -1.79 -13.55 -0.10
CA SER A 42 -0.78 -12.79 0.64
C SER A 42 0.40 -12.52 -0.29
N GLY A 43 0.77 -11.23 -0.47
CA GLY A 43 1.88 -10.86 -1.35
C GLY A 43 3.14 -11.64 -0.98
N LYS A 44 3.76 -12.29 -1.98
CA LYS A 44 4.90 -13.20 -1.80
C LYS A 44 6.08 -12.45 -1.17
N ALA A 45 6.68 -13.01 -0.12
CA ALA A 45 7.93 -12.50 0.43
C ALA A 45 8.99 -12.39 -0.67
N GLY A 46 9.77 -11.30 -0.64
CA GLY A 46 10.74 -10.95 -1.68
C GLY A 46 10.15 -10.15 -2.85
N SER A 47 8.84 -9.88 -2.87
CA SER A 47 8.24 -9.03 -3.93
C SER A 47 8.67 -7.58 -3.79
N THR A 48 9.14 -7.00 -4.88
CA THR A 48 9.36 -5.56 -5.01
C THR A 48 8.01 -4.84 -5.09
N VAL A 49 7.77 -3.92 -4.16
CA VAL A 49 6.57 -3.08 -4.09
C VAL A 49 6.75 -1.83 -4.94
N LEU A 50 7.94 -1.25 -4.87
CA LEU A 50 8.36 -0.09 -5.65
C LEU A 50 9.81 -0.30 -6.07
N PHE A 51 10.08 -0.02 -7.33
CA PHE A 51 11.43 0.20 -7.85
C PHE A 51 11.38 1.44 -8.71
N ASN A 52 12.32 2.35 -8.49
CA ASN A 52 12.38 3.60 -9.24
C ASN A 52 13.85 3.94 -9.56
N SER A 53 14.15 4.01 -10.86
CA SER A 53 15.47 4.36 -11.39
C SER A 53 15.46 5.70 -12.14
N PHE A 54 14.34 6.44 -12.13
CA PHE A 54 14.26 7.79 -12.71
C PHE A 54 14.64 7.94 -14.19
N GLU A 55 14.53 6.88 -14.98
CA GLU A 55 14.95 6.88 -16.39
C GLU A 55 13.88 7.46 -17.34
N SER A 56 12.68 7.73 -16.82
CA SER A 56 11.56 8.21 -17.62
C SER A 56 10.65 9.16 -16.85
N ALA A 57 9.92 10.02 -17.59
CA ALA A 57 8.91 10.89 -16.98
C ALA A 57 7.79 10.14 -16.23
N ARG A 58 7.59 8.85 -16.55
CA ARG A 58 6.63 8.00 -15.83
C ARG A 58 7.06 7.76 -14.38
N ASP A 59 8.37 7.76 -14.13
CA ASP A 59 8.96 7.49 -12.83
C ASP A 59 8.67 8.59 -11.80
N THR A 60 8.33 9.79 -12.27
CA THR A 60 7.98 10.95 -11.43
C THR A 60 6.50 11.32 -11.45
N THR A 61 5.67 10.66 -12.26
CA THR A 61 4.26 11.07 -12.50
C THR A 61 3.41 11.08 -11.23
N ASN A 62 3.66 10.16 -10.29
CA ASN A 62 2.88 10.03 -9.05
C ASN A 62 3.56 10.67 -7.83
N TRP A 63 4.58 11.49 -8.06
CA TRP A 63 5.26 12.20 -7.00
C TRP A 63 4.64 13.57 -6.77
N TYR A 64 4.50 13.93 -5.50
CA TYR A 64 4.17 15.27 -5.05
C TYR A 64 5.45 16.00 -4.66
N TRP A 65 5.68 17.16 -5.26
CA TRP A 65 6.90 17.95 -5.07
C TRP A 65 6.60 19.27 -4.37
N THR A 66 7.33 19.60 -3.31
CA THR A 66 7.24 20.88 -2.59
C THR A 66 8.48 21.76 -2.77
N GLY A 67 9.59 21.17 -3.24
CA GLY A 67 10.86 21.87 -3.45
C GLY A 67 11.44 21.63 -4.83
N THR A 68 12.72 21.97 -4.99
CA THR A 68 13.42 21.87 -6.26
C THR A 68 13.92 20.44 -6.49
N HIS A 69 13.60 19.90 -7.67
CA HIS A 69 14.15 18.65 -8.16
C HIS A 69 14.60 18.81 -9.60
N SER A 70 15.61 18.03 -10.01
CA SER A 70 16.09 17.95 -11.38
C SER A 70 16.68 16.56 -11.63
N PHE A 71 17.14 16.30 -12.85
CA PHE A 71 17.81 15.05 -13.20
C PHE A 71 19.29 15.31 -13.52
N SER A 72 20.16 14.46 -12.99
CA SER A 72 21.61 14.53 -13.20
C SER A 72 22.09 13.31 -13.98
N SER A 73 23.10 13.49 -14.83
CA SER A 73 23.82 12.39 -15.50
C SER A 73 24.92 11.76 -14.65
N ASP A 74 25.18 12.30 -13.46
CA ASP A 74 26.01 11.68 -12.43
C ASP A 74 25.18 10.58 -11.76
N VAL A 75 25.46 9.32 -12.10
CA VAL A 75 24.67 8.13 -11.71
C VAL A 75 25.51 7.14 -10.90
N PRO A 76 24.90 6.32 -10.02
CA PRO A 76 25.61 5.29 -9.29
C PRO A 76 26.06 4.12 -10.19
N PRO A 77 26.93 3.22 -9.68
CA PRO A 77 27.18 1.94 -10.31
C PRO A 77 25.90 1.14 -10.54
N GLY A 78 25.65 0.76 -11.80
CA GLY A 78 24.44 0.02 -12.20
C GLY A 78 23.19 0.89 -12.37
N GLY A 79 23.29 2.20 -12.21
CA GLY A 79 22.26 3.15 -12.65
C GLY A 79 22.19 3.23 -14.19
N GLY A 80 21.15 3.89 -14.71
CA GLY A 80 21.00 4.12 -16.13
C GLY A 80 21.65 5.42 -16.57
N GLY A 81 20.85 6.35 -17.11
CA GLY A 81 21.31 7.64 -17.60
C GLY A 81 20.97 8.81 -16.68
N GLN A 82 20.10 8.61 -15.68
CA GLN A 82 19.57 9.69 -14.86
C GLN A 82 19.49 9.30 -13.38
N ALA A 83 20.00 10.17 -12.52
CA ALA A 83 19.71 10.15 -11.09
C ALA A 83 18.83 11.35 -10.74
N LEU A 84 17.95 11.18 -9.75
CA LEU A 84 17.15 12.28 -9.23
C LEU A 84 18.01 13.15 -8.32
N GLU A 85 18.12 14.43 -8.65
CA GLU A 85 18.72 15.43 -7.78
C GLU A 85 17.63 16.21 -7.05
N VAL A 86 17.75 16.28 -5.74
CA VAL A 86 16.80 16.93 -4.85
C VAL A 86 17.55 17.98 -4.03
N SER A 87 17.04 19.21 -3.98
CA SER A 87 17.69 20.32 -3.26
C SER A 87 16.70 21.21 -2.53
N GLY A 88 17.06 21.66 -1.33
CA GLY A 88 16.29 22.63 -0.56
C GLY A 88 16.71 22.68 0.91
N GLY A 89 16.24 23.69 1.64
CA GLY A 89 16.42 23.85 3.09
C GLY A 89 15.07 24.06 3.76
N ASN A 90 14.14 23.13 3.50
CA ASN A 90 12.79 23.20 4.04
C ASN A 90 12.58 22.11 5.10
N ILE A 91 11.70 22.41 6.07
CA ILE A 91 11.25 21.45 7.09
C ILE A 91 10.33 20.39 6.44
N PHE A 92 9.74 20.69 5.29
CA PHE A 92 8.86 19.79 4.56
C PHE A 92 9.62 18.90 3.57
N PRO A 93 9.22 17.61 3.45
CA PRO A 93 9.69 16.70 2.40
C PRO A 93 9.62 17.31 1.01
N ILE A 94 10.73 17.26 0.29
CA ILE A 94 10.83 17.83 -1.06
C ILE A 94 10.05 17.00 -2.07
N GLY A 95 10.14 15.67 -1.96
CA GLY A 95 9.39 14.73 -2.80
C GLY A 95 8.64 13.71 -1.96
N THR A 96 7.39 13.44 -2.31
CA THR A 96 6.55 12.45 -1.62
C THR A 96 5.85 11.55 -2.64
N PHE A 97 5.88 10.25 -2.41
CA PHE A 97 5.13 9.25 -3.16
C PHE A 97 4.31 8.40 -2.19
N ILE A 98 3.04 8.15 -2.51
CA ILE A 98 2.14 7.37 -1.65
C ILE A 98 1.59 6.19 -2.47
N THR A 99 1.71 4.98 -1.95
CA THR A 99 1.10 3.80 -2.58
C THR A 99 -0.41 3.80 -2.40
N GLN A 100 -1.11 3.07 -3.26
CA GLN A 100 -2.47 2.63 -2.91
C GLN A 100 -2.46 1.81 -1.61
N PRO A 101 -3.57 1.79 -0.85
CA PRO A 101 -3.67 0.96 0.34
C PRO A 101 -3.35 -0.50 0.03
N LEU A 102 -2.47 -1.09 0.84
CA LEU A 102 -2.01 -2.45 0.65
C LEU A 102 -3.11 -3.42 1.05
N ARG A 103 -3.59 -4.24 0.10
CA ARG A 103 -4.59 -5.29 0.39
C ARG A 103 -4.12 -6.24 1.50
N TYR A 104 -2.83 -6.51 1.57
CA TYR A 104 -2.20 -7.32 2.61
C TYR A 104 -1.05 -6.56 3.23
N GLY A 105 -1.02 -6.53 4.55
CA GLY A 105 0.11 -5.95 5.29
C GLY A 105 1.40 -6.76 5.15
N GLY A 106 2.45 -6.29 5.83
CA GLY A 106 3.72 -6.98 5.92
C GLY A 106 4.86 -6.11 6.42
N TYR A 107 6.05 -6.68 6.39
CA TYR A 107 7.30 -5.98 6.69
C TYR A 107 7.99 -5.56 5.41
N PHE A 108 8.56 -4.37 5.42
CA PHE A 108 9.18 -3.74 4.27
C PHE A 108 10.58 -3.23 4.62
N THR A 109 11.47 -3.34 3.65
CA THR A 109 12.81 -2.74 3.70
C THR A 109 12.90 -1.63 2.69
N LEU A 110 13.68 -0.60 3.01
CA LEU A 110 14.03 0.51 2.12
C LEU A 110 15.53 0.47 1.82
N GLN A 111 15.89 0.58 0.54
CA GLN A 111 17.27 0.75 0.09
C GLN A 111 17.33 1.62 -1.17
N CYS A 112 18.46 2.28 -1.38
CA CYS A 112 18.73 3.08 -2.58
C CYS A 112 20.23 3.29 -2.74
N TRP A 113 20.63 3.91 -3.85
CA TRP A 113 21.92 4.60 -3.94
C TRP A 113 21.73 6.07 -3.61
N GLY A 114 22.67 6.62 -2.85
CA GLY A 114 22.66 8.02 -2.44
C GLY A 114 24.04 8.66 -2.55
N LYS A 115 24.07 9.97 -2.79
CA LYS A 115 25.26 10.82 -2.80
C LYS A 115 24.89 12.24 -2.39
N ILE A 116 25.72 12.92 -1.60
CA ILE A 116 25.53 14.34 -1.27
C ILE A 116 26.31 15.26 -2.23
N ARG A 117 25.80 16.47 -2.44
CA ARG A 117 26.54 17.60 -3.05
C ARG A 117 26.60 18.86 -2.17
N GLY A 118 25.97 18.81 -1.01
CA GLY A 118 25.95 19.90 -0.03
C GLY A 118 25.71 19.34 1.36
N ASN A 119 24.73 19.86 2.09
CA ASN A 119 24.26 19.17 3.28
C ASN A 119 23.50 17.89 2.88
N GLY A 120 23.65 16.85 3.70
CA GLY A 120 23.04 15.54 3.45
C GLY A 120 21.51 15.55 3.56
N GLY A 121 20.95 14.36 3.51
CA GLY A 121 19.50 14.16 3.52
C GLY A 121 19.16 12.71 3.80
N TYR A 122 17.94 12.32 3.47
CA TYR A 122 17.49 10.94 3.64
C TYR A 122 16.36 10.59 2.69
N VAL A 123 16.20 9.28 2.49
CA VAL A 123 14.98 8.67 1.97
C VAL A 123 14.27 8.02 3.14
N GLU A 124 13.00 8.34 3.34
CA GLU A 124 12.20 7.79 4.44
C GLU A 124 11.03 7.00 3.88
N LEU A 125 10.75 5.85 4.51
CA LEU A 125 9.58 5.03 4.26
C LEU A 125 8.73 5.02 5.52
N ALA A 126 7.46 5.39 5.38
CA ALA A 126 6.52 5.51 6.48
C ALA A 126 5.20 4.79 6.20
N THR A 127 4.52 4.37 7.27
CA THR A 127 3.15 3.85 7.20
C THR A 127 2.18 4.99 7.46
N ILE A 128 1.27 5.24 6.52
CA ILE A 128 0.26 6.29 6.61
C ILE A 128 -1.16 5.72 6.70
N SER A 129 -1.96 6.30 7.59
CA SER A 129 -3.36 5.99 7.84
C SER A 129 -4.13 7.27 8.11
N ASP A 130 -5.24 7.50 7.40
CA ASP A 130 -6.13 8.63 7.71
C ASP A 130 -5.38 9.99 7.75
N HIS A 131 -4.42 10.16 6.83
CA HIS A 131 -3.50 11.31 6.74
C HIS A 131 -2.49 11.46 7.88
N GLU A 132 -2.39 10.49 8.79
CA GLU A 132 -1.41 10.46 9.88
C GLU A 132 -0.30 9.45 9.61
N VAL A 133 0.94 9.88 9.83
CA VAL A 133 2.12 9.01 9.84
C VAL A 133 2.18 8.29 11.18
N SER A 134 2.28 6.96 11.13
CA SER A 134 2.23 6.11 12.33
C SER A 134 3.58 5.53 12.74
N ASP A 135 4.41 5.18 11.76
CA ASP A 135 5.75 4.61 11.96
C ASP A 135 6.61 4.88 10.71
N ALA A 136 7.94 4.94 10.87
CA ALA A 136 8.86 5.25 9.78
C ALA A 136 10.26 4.64 9.97
N ILE A 137 10.92 4.36 8.86
CA ILE A 137 12.33 3.98 8.77
C ILE A 137 13.04 4.87 7.75
N GLN A 138 14.34 5.10 7.92
CA GLN A 138 15.10 6.03 7.10
C GLN A 138 16.40 5.41 6.59
N ALA A 139 16.76 5.76 5.36
CA ALA A 139 18.08 5.54 4.78
C ALA A 139 18.77 6.91 4.66
N GLU A 140 19.75 7.18 5.53
CA GLU A 140 20.50 8.43 5.55
C GLU A 140 21.49 8.50 4.38
N ILE A 141 21.64 9.69 3.79
CA ILE A 141 22.54 9.98 2.68
C ILE A 141 23.46 11.12 3.12
N ILE A 142 24.67 10.75 3.52
CA ILE A 142 25.66 11.66 4.11
C ILE A 142 27.02 11.63 3.41
N GLU A 143 27.25 10.68 2.50
CA GLU A 143 28.54 10.51 1.85
C GLU A 143 28.63 11.27 0.52
N PRO A 144 29.77 11.93 0.22
CA PRO A 144 29.95 12.70 -1.01
C PRO A 144 30.21 11.83 -2.25
N GLN A 145 30.38 10.52 -2.06
CA GLN A 145 30.51 9.53 -3.12
C GLN A 145 29.23 8.68 -3.18
N TRP A 146 28.93 8.12 -4.36
CA TRP A 146 27.82 7.19 -4.50
C TRP A 146 27.99 6.00 -3.55
N GLN A 147 27.01 5.81 -2.67
CA GLN A 147 26.98 4.71 -1.73
C GLN A 147 25.62 4.01 -1.79
N PHE A 148 25.66 2.68 -1.75
CA PHE A 148 24.48 1.90 -1.50
C PHE A 148 24.09 2.03 -0.02
N VAL A 149 22.92 2.60 0.24
CA VAL A 149 22.39 2.84 1.58
C VAL A 149 21.12 2.03 1.80
N ARG A 150 20.92 1.57 3.02
CA ARG A 150 19.76 0.80 3.44
C ARG A 150 19.35 1.26 4.83
N ALA A 151 18.04 1.33 5.07
CA ALA A 151 17.53 1.55 6.42
C ALA A 151 17.98 0.42 7.36
N SER A 152 18.33 0.76 8.60
CA SER A 152 18.74 -0.22 9.62
C SER A 152 17.61 -1.18 10.00
N ASP A 153 16.38 -0.69 9.93
CA ASP A 153 15.18 -1.35 10.44
C ASP A 153 14.22 -1.76 9.32
N THR A 154 13.21 -2.52 9.71
CA THR A 154 12.11 -2.92 8.82
C THR A 154 10.83 -2.23 9.27
N LEU A 155 10.04 -1.75 8.31
CA LEU A 155 8.76 -1.09 8.59
C LEU A 155 7.62 -2.10 8.47
N TYR A 156 6.76 -2.19 9.50
CA TYR A 156 5.50 -2.90 9.37
C TYR A 156 4.42 -1.96 8.83
N CYS A 157 3.76 -2.35 7.73
CA CYS A 157 2.56 -1.68 7.25
C CYS A 157 1.36 -2.63 7.39
N PRO A 158 0.35 -2.26 8.20
CA PRO A 158 -0.87 -3.06 8.35
C PRO A 158 -1.66 -3.19 7.05
N PRO A 159 -2.55 -4.19 6.92
CA PRO A 159 -3.46 -4.26 5.79
C PRO A 159 -4.37 -3.02 5.73
N ASN A 160 -4.75 -2.65 4.51
CA ASN A 160 -5.56 -1.47 4.16
C ASN A 160 -4.93 -0.13 4.55
N LYS A 161 -3.63 -0.09 4.84
CA LYS A 161 -2.85 1.13 5.03
C LYS A 161 -1.89 1.33 3.85
N SER A 162 -1.42 2.55 3.67
CA SER A 162 -0.50 2.89 2.57
C SER A 162 0.92 3.01 3.07
N LEU A 163 1.87 2.83 2.15
CA LEU A 163 3.24 3.25 2.34
C LEU A 163 3.41 4.67 1.77
N MET A 164 4.18 5.48 2.45
CA MET A 164 4.61 6.81 2.00
C MET A 164 6.12 6.83 1.93
N LEU A 165 6.66 7.11 0.75
CA LEU A 165 8.08 7.34 0.52
C LEU A 165 8.33 8.84 0.44
N THR A 166 9.28 9.36 1.21
CA THR A 166 9.65 10.78 1.21
C THR A 166 11.13 10.95 0.90
N LEU A 167 11.44 12.02 0.18
CA LEU A 167 12.79 12.48 -0.15
C LEU A 167 13.02 13.82 0.52
N GLN A 168 14.08 13.90 1.30
CA GLN A 168 14.45 15.11 2.02
C GLN A 168 15.93 15.42 1.77
N ALA A 169 16.21 16.65 1.33
CA ALA A 169 17.55 17.19 1.25
C ALA A 169 17.66 18.32 2.28
N GLY A 170 18.66 18.27 3.15
CA GLY A 170 18.81 19.24 4.23
C GLY A 170 17.66 19.20 5.24
N MET A 171 17.61 20.21 6.10
CA MET A 171 16.48 20.47 6.99
C MET A 171 16.41 21.99 7.23
N VAL A 172 17.05 22.47 8.30
CA VAL A 172 17.18 23.91 8.60
C VAL A 172 18.18 24.60 7.68
N ARG A 173 19.09 23.84 7.08
CA ARG A 173 20.07 24.32 6.09
C ARG A 173 19.79 23.69 4.74
N ASP A 174 20.09 24.43 3.69
CA ASP A 174 19.98 23.94 2.32
C ASP A 174 20.85 22.70 2.13
N GLY A 175 20.23 21.58 1.76
CA GLY A 175 20.90 20.36 1.36
C GLY A 175 20.69 20.06 -0.11
N GLN A 176 21.51 19.14 -0.61
CA GLN A 176 21.41 18.65 -1.97
C GLN A 176 21.89 17.21 -1.99
N ILE A 177 20.99 16.31 -2.43
CA ILE A 177 21.26 14.89 -2.56
C ILE A 177 20.94 14.43 -3.98
N LEU A 178 21.68 13.42 -4.43
CA LEU A 178 21.34 12.60 -5.57
C LEU A 178 20.88 11.24 -5.05
N VAL A 179 19.81 10.74 -5.63
CA VAL A 179 19.21 9.46 -5.28
C VAL A 179 18.86 8.71 -6.55
N ASP A 180 19.12 7.41 -6.56
CA ASP A 180 18.75 6.52 -7.65
C ASP A 180 18.53 5.09 -7.14
N LEU A 181 17.91 4.24 -7.97
CA LEU A 181 17.64 2.83 -7.72
C LEU A 181 16.93 2.60 -6.38
N ILE A 182 15.92 3.42 -6.09
CA ILE A 182 15.12 3.28 -4.86
C ILE A 182 14.32 2.00 -4.96
N GLU A 183 14.43 1.16 -3.94
CA GLU A 183 13.73 -0.11 -3.86
C GLU A 183 13.06 -0.31 -2.51
N ILE A 184 11.76 -0.62 -2.57
CA ILE A 184 10.97 -1.08 -1.43
C ILE A 184 10.63 -2.55 -1.67
N LYS A 185 11.13 -3.43 -0.79
CA LYS A 185 10.86 -4.87 -0.85
C LYS A 185 10.01 -5.31 0.32
N LYS A 186 9.03 -6.16 0.03
CA LYS A 186 8.33 -6.94 1.07
C LYS A 186 9.23 -8.09 1.49
N ILE A 187 9.43 -8.29 2.79
CA ILE A 187 10.21 -9.41 3.32
C ILE A 187 9.33 -10.43 4.03
N ALA A 188 9.82 -11.66 4.18
CA ALA A 188 9.22 -12.61 5.11
C ALA A 188 9.32 -12.00 6.51
N SER A 189 8.29 -12.20 7.34
CA SER A 189 8.16 -11.58 8.66
C SER A 189 9.52 -11.40 9.34
N ALA A 190 9.81 -10.18 9.81
CA ALA A 190 10.92 -9.98 10.72
C ALA A 190 10.77 -11.03 11.83
N GLY A 191 11.82 -11.81 12.11
CA GLY A 191 11.75 -13.03 12.92
C GLY A 191 11.19 -12.85 14.33
N ASN A 192 10.86 -11.62 14.74
CA ASN A 192 9.97 -11.30 15.84
C ASN A 192 9.11 -10.08 15.42
N PRO A 193 7.79 -10.06 15.68
CA PRO A 193 7.04 -8.81 15.58
C PRO A 193 7.68 -7.77 16.51
N PRO A 194 7.79 -6.49 16.11
CA PRO A 194 8.28 -5.45 16.99
C PRO A 194 7.43 -5.47 18.25
N PRO A 195 8.04 -5.32 19.45
CA PRO A 195 7.31 -5.36 20.71
C PRO A 195 6.14 -4.40 20.59
N GLU A 196 4.93 -4.93 20.74
CA GLU A 196 3.69 -4.17 20.69
C GLU A 196 3.86 -2.96 21.60
N ARG A 197 4.14 -1.77 21.02
CA ARG A 197 4.27 -0.54 21.79
C ARG A 197 2.88 -0.31 22.35
N ARG A 198 2.69 -0.70 23.62
CA ARG A 198 1.47 -0.52 24.39
C ARG A 198 1.02 0.92 24.14
N ARG A 199 -0.04 1.08 23.35
CA ARG A 199 -0.70 2.37 23.20
C ARG A 199 -1.09 2.78 24.61
N LEU A 200 -0.41 3.80 25.14
CA LEU A 200 -0.84 4.47 26.35
C LEU A 200 -2.22 5.04 26.02
N SER A 201 -3.25 4.32 26.44
CA SER A 201 -4.60 4.84 26.51
C SER A 201 -4.52 6.10 27.38
N LYS A 202 -4.63 7.26 26.74
CA LYS A 202 -4.96 8.49 27.45
C LYS A 202 -6.39 8.30 27.96
N LYS A 203 -6.53 8.18 29.28
CA LYS A 203 -7.78 8.37 30.00
C LYS A 203 -8.12 9.84 30.04
#